data_AF-A0A318DKR1-F1
#
_entry.id   AF-A0A318DKR1-F1
#
_cell.length_a   1.000
_cell.length_b   1.000
_cell.length_c   1.000
_cell.angle_alpha   90.00
_cell.angle_beta   90.00
_cell.angle_gamma   90.00
#
_symmetry.space_group_name_H-M   'P 1'
#
loop_
_entity.id
_entity.type
_entity.pdbx_description
1 polymer ?
#
loop_
_entity_poly.entity_id
_entity_poly.type
_entity_poly.pdbx_seq_one_letter_code
_entity_poly.pdbx_strand_id
1 'polypeptide(L)'
;MPFRFRLLAVTVLALSACSWLPFHHKEAAPQPTTSAPAAPVHQALMRTLVGDVRYTLPQAVPSDAVLIVTLADVSRLDVAARTVAEERIQPVGASPVDFMLSYDPADLRDGVDFAINVRLQQGDKLLAINDTRTSVLGRSGENGPVSITLKAVP
;
A
#
# COMPACT_ATOMS: atom_id res chain seq x y z
N MET A 1 -38.10 -35.48 -82.72
CA MET A 1 -36.97 -34.76 -83.38
C MET A 1 -36.32 -33.86 -82.33
N PRO A 2 -35.01 -33.59 -82.33
CA PRO A 2 -33.84 -34.47 -82.17
C PRO A 2 -32.96 -34.12 -80.94
N PHE A 3 -31.97 -35.00 -80.68
CA PHE A 3 -30.67 -34.76 -80.00
C PHE A 3 -30.63 -34.51 -78.48
N ARG A 4 -30.15 -35.43 -77.63
CA ARG A 4 -28.83 -36.12 -77.49
C ARG A 4 -27.73 -35.28 -76.81
N PHE A 5 -27.12 -35.95 -75.82
CA PHE A 5 -25.75 -35.82 -75.28
C PHE A 5 -25.53 -34.79 -74.16
N ARG A 6 -25.48 -35.21 -72.89
CA ARG A 6 -24.38 -35.87 -72.14
C ARG A 6 -23.13 -34.99 -71.97
N LEU A 7 -22.82 -34.63 -70.73
CA LEU A 7 -21.67 -35.11 -69.91
C LEU A 7 -21.80 -34.46 -68.52
N LEU A 8 -21.91 -35.22 -67.43
CA LEU A 8 -20.81 -35.59 -66.52
C LEU A 8 -19.87 -34.41 -66.19
N ALA A 9 -19.46 -34.14 -64.96
CA ALA A 9 -19.68 -34.68 -63.63
C ALA A 9 -18.88 -33.73 -62.70
N VAL A 10 -19.16 -33.60 -61.41
CA VAL A 10 -18.46 -34.30 -60.30
C VAL A 10 -18.69 -33.32 -59.14
N THR A 11 -19.68 -33.58 -58.27
CA THR A 11 -19.51 -34.04 -56.88
C THR A 11 -18.61 -33.12 -56.05
N VAL A 12 -19.02 -32.70 -54.84
CA VAL A 12 -18.87 -33.55 -53.65
C VAL A 12 -19.51 -32.88 -52.43
N LEU A 13 -20.32 -33.68 -51.71
CA LEU A 13 -20.53 -33.79 -50.25
C LEU A 13 -20.93 -32.56 -49.41
N ALA A 14 -21.75 -32.67 -48.38
CA ALA A 14 -22.42 -33.80 -47.74
C ALA A 14 -23.58 -33.28 -46.88
N LEU A 15 -24.56 -34.16 -46.67
CA LEU A 15 -25.70 -34.03 -45.78
C LEU A 15 -25.26 -33.93 -44.31
N SER A 16 -26.05 -33.28 -43.45
CA SER A 16 -26.83 -34.04 -42.45
C SER A 16 -27.79 -33.15 -41.67
N ALA A 17 -29.02 -33.65 -41.58
CA ALA A 17 -30.13 -33.17 -40.78
C ALA A 17 -30.00 -33.58 -39.30
N CYS A 18 -30.92 -33.03 -38.48
CA CYS A 18 -31.61 -33.56 -37.27
C CYS A 18 -31.80 -32.41 -36.26
N SER A 19 -32.96 -31.76 -36.11
CA SER A 19 -34.26 -32.20 -35.52
C SER A 19 -34.17 -32.85 -34.13
N TRP A 20 -34.63 -32.10 -33.10
CA TRP A 20 -35.44 -32.46 -31.90
C TRP A 20 -35.27 -33.86 -31.26
N LEU A 21 -35.04 -34.12 -29.96
CA LEU A 21 -35.19 -33.50 -28.61
C LEU A 21 -34.38 -34.44 -27.63
N PRO A 22 -34.58 -34.47 -26.28
CA PRO A 22 -34.31 -33.54 -25.18
C PRO A 22 -33.28 -34.11 -24.15
N PHE A 23 -32.97 -33.36 -23.09
CA PHE A 23 -32.09 -33.71 -21.94
C PHE A 23 -30.57 -33.64 -22.14
N HIS A 24 -30.03 -32.43 -22.11
CA HIS A 24 -28.66 -32.22 -21.60
C HIS A 24 -28.69 -31.19 -20.47
N HIS A 25 -28.45 -31.68 -19.25
CA HIS A 25 -28.08 -30.85 -18.11
C HIS A 25 -26.79 -30.11 -18.45
N LYS A 26 -26.85 -28.79 -18.59
CA LYS A 26 -25.64 -27.96 -18.51
C LYS A 26 -25.43 -27.61 -17.04
N GLU A 27 -24.55 -28.38 -16.41
CA GLU A 27 -23.74 -27.93 -15.29
C GLU A 27 -23.11 -26.59 -15.72
N ALA A 28 -23.68 -25.48 -15.26
CA ALA A 28 -23.07 -24.17 -15.42
C ALA A 28 -21.93 -24.10 -14.40
N ALA A 29 -20.77 -24.58 -14.82
CA ALA A 29 -19.51 -24.27 -14.16
C ALA A 29 -19.43 -22.74 -13.93
N PRO A 30 -18.93 -22.27 -12.77
CA PRO A 30 -18.67 -20.85 -12.55
C PRO A 30 -17.74 -20.34 -13.67
N GLN A 31 -18.22 -19.39 -14.47
CA GLN A 31 -17.37 -18.69 -15.43
C GLN A 31 -16.47 -17.72 -14.66
N PRO A 32 -15.14 -17.84 -14.72
CA PRO A 32 -14.27 -16.72 -14.43
C PRO A 32 -14.22 -15.76 -15.64
N THR A 33 -14.13 -14.47 -15.29
CA THR A 33 -13.63 -13.30 -16.05
C THR A 33 -14.55 -12.59 -17.06
N THR A 34 -15.39 -11.70 -16.53
CA THR A 34 -15.55 -10.38 -17.16
C THR A 34 -14.27 -9.58 -16.89
N SER A 35 -13.45 -9.35 -17.92
CA SER A 35 -12.32 -8.42 -17.85
C SER A 35 -12.85 -6.98 -17.82
N ALA A 36 -13.04 -6.43 -16.63
CA ALA A 36 -13.08 -4.99 -16.44
C ALA A 36 -11.75 -4.40 -16.91
N PRO A 37 -11.74 -3.24 -17.60
CA PRO A 37 -10.49 -2.57 -17.93
C PRO A 37 -9.74 -2.28 -16.63
N ALA A 38 -8.55 -2.86 -16.49
CA ALA A 38 -7.67 -2.57 -15.38
C ALA A 38 -7.39 -1.07 -15.41
N ALA A 39 -7.82 -0.37 -14.36
CA ALA A 39 -7.35 0.98 -14.08
C ALA A 39 -5.81 0.99 -14.17
N PRO A 40 -5.17 2.07 -14.63
CA PRO A 40 -3.72 2.13 -14.70
C PRO A 40 -3.16 1.77 -13.32
N VAL A 41 -2.43 0.66 -13.26
CA VAL A 41 -1.67 0.27 -12.08
C VAL A 41 -0.55 1.30 -11.96
N HIS A 42 -0.76 2.31 -11.12
CA HIS A 42 0.30 3.24 -10.76
C HIS A 42 1.33 2.43 -9.97
N GLN A 43 2.45 2.10 -10.62
CA GLN A 43 3.60 1.50 -9.94
C GLN A 43 4.22 2.60 -9.08
N ALA A 44 3.70 2.77 -7.87
CA ALA A 44 4.20 3.77 -6.95
C ALA A 44 5.62 3.39 -6.50
N LEU A 45 6.59 4.25 -6.84
CA LEU A 45 7.98 4.07 -6.43
C LEU A 45 8.12 4.55 -4.98
N MET A 46 7.90 3.63 -4.04
CA MET A 46 8.06 3.90 -2.61
C MET A 46 9.47 4.42 -2.31
N ARG A 47 9.55 5.41 -1.42
CA ARG A 47 10.81 5.90 -0.84
C ARG A 47 10.86 5.56 0.64
N THR A 48 12.07 5.59 1.20
CA THR A 48 12.30 5.29 2.61
C THR A 48 13.03 6.45 3.26
N LEU A 49 12.49 6.92 4.39
CA LEU A 49 13.18 7.80 5.32
C LEU A 49 13.78 6.95 6.44
N VAL A 50 15.07 7.12 6.70
CA VAL A 50 15.79 6.35 7.72
C VAL A 50 16.19 7.25 8.88
N GLY A 51 16.34 6.67 10.06
CA GLY A 51 16.78 7.40 11.23
C GLY A 51 16.90 6.53 12.47
N ASP A 52 17.20 7.17 13.58
CA ASP A 52 17.34 6.54 14.88
C ASP A 52 16.54 7.28 15.96
N VAL A 53 16.03 6.54 16.93
CA VAL A 53 15.29 7.05 18.08
C VAL A 53 16.05 6.75 19.36
N ARG A 54 16.39 7.81 20.10
CA ARG A 54 17.00 7.77 21.42
C ARG A 54 15.96 8.04 22.49
N TYR A 55 15.97 7.27 23.57
CA TYR A 55 15.08 7.52 24.70
C TYR A 55 15.68 7.04 26.03
N THR A 56 15.18 7.63 27.10
CA THR A 56 15.46 7.21 28.48
C THR A 56 14.13 7.12 29.21
N LEU A 57 13.87 5.97 29.83
CA LEU A 57 12.69 5.74 30.67
C LEU A 57 13.11 5.58 32.14
N PRO A 58 12.24 5.94 33.11
CA PRO A 58 12.51 5.71 34.53
C PRO A 58 12.44 4.22 34.93
N GLN A 59 11.93 3.37 34.03
CA GLN A 59 11.77 1.93 34.20
C GLN A 59 12.29 1.20 32.97
N ALA A 60 12.41 -0.14 33.07
CA ALA A 60 12.69 -0.96 31.89
C ALA A 60 11.59 -0.80 30.83
N VAL A 61 11.96 -0.89 29.55
CA VAL A 61 11.00 -0.88 28.46
C VAL A 61 10.08 -2.09 28.59
N PRO A 62 8.75 -1.90 28.69
CA PRO A 62 7.81 -3.03 28.75
C PRO A 62 7.90 -3.90 27.49
N SER A 63 7.72 -5.21 27.64
CA SER A 63 7.83 -6.15 26.50
C SER A 63 6.71 -5.98 25.46
N ASP A 64 5.58 -5.41 25.86
CA ASP A 64 4.43 -5.08 25.03
C ASP A 64 4.44 -3.61 24.54
N ALA A 65 5.53 -2.87 24.77
CA ALA A 65 5.67 -1.52 24.26
C ALA A 65 5.74 -1.50 22.73
N VAL A 66 5.24 -0.42 22.14
CA VAL A 66 5.29 -0.16 20.69
C VAL A 66 5.87 1.23 20.46
N LEU A 67 6.88 1.31 19.61
CA LEU A 67 7.44 2.56 19.11
C LEU A 67 6.77 2.88 17.77
N ILE A 68 6.06 4.01 17.71
CA ILE A 68 5.32 4.45 16.54
C ILE A 68 6.02 5.68 15.97
N VAL A 69 6.48 5.59 14.73
CA VAL A 69 7.11 6.68 13.98
C VAL A 69 6.14 7.12 12.87
N THR A 70 5.75 8.38 12.88
CA THR A 70 4.74 8.93 11.97
C THR A 70 5.30 10.10 11.19
N LEU A 71 5.25 10.04 9.86
CA LEU A 71 5.44 11.19 8.98
C LEU A 71 4.11 11.91 8.83
N ALA A 72 4.06 13.19 9.17
CA ALA A 72 2.83 13.99 9.12
C ALA A 72 3.01 15.30 8.36
N ASP A 73 1.99 15.69 7.59
CA ASP A 73 1.84 17.04 7.03
C ASP A 73 1.45 18.01 8.16
N VAL A 74 2.37 18.91 8.49
CA VAL A 74 2.26 19.89 9.59
C VAL A 74 2.14 21.32 9.05
N SER A 75 1.66 21.48 7.81
CA SER A 75 1.46 22.80 7.20
C SER A 75 0.32 23.61 7.80
N ARG A 76 -0.61 22.96 8.51
CA ARG A 76 -1.74 23.61 9.17
C ARG A 76 -1.55 23.55 10.69
N LEU A 77 -1.65 24.70 11.35
CA LEU A 77 -1.43 24.82 12.79
C LEU A 77 -2.70 24.59 13.62
N ASP A 78 -3.88 24.80 13.03
CA ASP A 78 -5.17 24.81 13.75
C ASP A 78 -5.94 23.49 13.67
N VAL A 79 -5.38 22.45 13.04
CA VAL A 79 -6.02 21.15 12.87
C VAL A 79 -5.04 20.03 13.16
N ALA A 80 -5.58 18.84 13.46
CA ALA A 80 -4.77 17.64 13.56
C ALA A 80 -3.98 17.42 12.27
N ALA A 81 -2.68 17.13 12.41
CA ALA A 81 -1.80 16.87 11.29
C ALA A 81 -2.26 15.62 10.52
N ARG A 82 -2.18 15.67 9.19
CA ARG A 82 -2.49 14.51 8.35
C ARG A 82 -1.32 13.55 8.39
N THR A 83 -1.55 12.30 8.77
CA THR A 83 -0.57 11.22 8.62
C THR A 83 -0.35 10.89 7.14
N VAL A 84 0.91 10.85 6.74
CA VAL A 84 1.39 10.44 5.40
C VAL A 84 1.83 8.98 5.44
N ALA A 85 2.62 8.62 6.45
CA ALA A 85 3.09 7.26 6.67
C ALA A 85 3.27 7.00 8.17
N GLU A 86 3.14 5.74 8.57
CA GLU A 86 3.38 5.28 9.94
C GLU A 86 4.20 3.98 9.90
N GLU A 87 5.17 3.87 10.80
CA GLU A 87 5.94 2.65 11.06
C GLU A 87 5.78 2.28 12.54
N ARG A 88 5.59 0.98 12.82
CA ARG A 88 5.37 0.46 14.16
C ARG A 88 6.41 -0.60 14.47
N ILE A 89 7.24 -0.35 15.48
CA ILE A 89 8.34 -1.23 15.86
C ILE A 89 7.98 -1.95 17.16
N GLN A 90 7.96 -3.28 17.10
CA GLN A 90 7.78 -4.19 18.23
C GLN A 90 8.51 -5.53 17.94
N PRO A 91 9.28 -6.09 18.89
CA PRO A 91 9.60 -5.52 20.21
C PRO A 91 10.49 -4.27 20.10
N VAL A 92 10.33 -3.35 21.05
CA VAL A 92 11.19 -2.16 21.15
C VAL A 92 12.52 -2.57 21.78
N GLY A 93 13.62 -2.35 21.06
CA GLY A 93 14.98 -2.74 21.47
C GLY A 93 15.58 -1.88 22.58
N ALA A 94 16.91 -1.89 22.70
CA ALA A 94 17.62 -0.89 23.51
C ALA A 94 17.82 0.39 22.69
N SER A 95 17.86 1.55 23.36
CA SER A 95 18.19 2.82 22.69
C SER A 95 19.67 2.85 22.27
N PRO A 96 20.02 3.32 21.06
CA PRO A 96 19.12 3.84 20.02
C PRO A 96 18.40 2.74 19.22
N VAL A 97 17.17 3.02 18.79
CA VAL A 97 16.36 2.14 17.93
C VAL A 97 16.29 2.72 16.52
N ASP A 98 16.81 1.99 15.54
CA ASP A 98 16.74 2.38 14.14
C ASP A 98 15.32 2.20 13.57
N PHE A 99 14.92 3.07 12.65
CA PHE A 99 13.67 2.96 11.92
C PHE A 99 13.85 3.17 10.42
N MET A 100 12.94 2.56 9.66
CA MET A 100 12.80 2.74 8.22
C MET A 100 11.32 3.03 7.94
N LEU A 101 11.01 4.28 7.57
CA LEU A 101 9.66 4.71 7.27
C LEU A 101 9.46 4.79 5.77
N SER A 102 8.66 3.87 5.22
CA SER A 102 8.34 3.86 3.79
C SER A 102 7.14 4.75 3.49
N TYR A 103 7.22 5.55 2.42
CA TYR A 103 6.17 6.46 2.01
C TYR A 103 6.08 6.56 0.48
N ASP A 104 4.89 6.90 -0.03
CA ASP A 104 4.70 7.24 -1.45
C ASP A 104 5.04 8.73 -1.66
N PRO A 105 6.00 9.07 -2.53
CA PRO A 105 6.26 10.47 -2.88
C PRO A 105 5.03 11.20 -3.43
N ALA A 106 4.05 10.50 -4.02
CA ALA A 106 2.82 11.08 -4.52
C ALA A 106 1.89 11.62 -3.40
N ASP A 107 2.07 11.16 -2.16
CA ASP A 107 1.35 11.69 -1.00
C ASP A 107 1.95 13.00 -0.47
N LEU A 108 3.15 13.37 -0.93
CA LEU A 108 3.78 14.63 -0.57
C LEU A 108 3.19 15.76 -1.41
N ARG A 109 2.45 16.66 -0.75
CA ARG A 109 2.00 17.90 -1.36
C ARG A 109 3.17 18.86 -1.58
N ASP A 110 3.07 19.66 -2.64
CA ASP A 110 4.06 20.70 -2.90
C ASP A 110 3.92 21.87 -1.91
N GLY A 111 5.06 22.47 -1.54
CA GLY A 111 5.11 23.69 -0.75
C GLY A 111 4.66 23.57 0.71
N VAL A 112 4.57 22.34 1.25
CA VAL A 112 4.23 22.09 2.66
C VAL A 112 5.41 21.58 3.47
N ASP A 113 5.29 21.64 4.79
CA ASP A 113 6.25 21.05 5.72
C ASP A 113 5.75 19.68 6.18
N PHE A 114 6.67 18.72 6.24
CA PHE A 114 6.44 17.47 6.93
C PHE A 114 7.30 17.40 8.19
N ALA A 115 6.84 16.61 9.16
CA ALA A 115 7.61 16.34 10.36
C ALA A 115 7.43 14.89 10.81
N ILE A 116 8.45 14.39 11.50
CA ILE A 116 8.39 13.11 12.20
C ILE A 116 7.87 13.32 13.61
N ASN A 117 6.87 12.53 13.97
CA ASN A 117 6.41 12.35 15.34
C ASN A 117 6.72 10.93 15.77
N VAL A 118 7.20 10.75 16.99
CA VAL A 118 7.56 9.46 17.54
C VAL A 118 6.92 9.32 18.91
N ARG A 119 6.20 8.22 19.11
CA ARG A 119 5.55 7.88 20.38
C ARG A 119 5.98 6.49 20.80
N LEU A 120 6.41 6.36 22.05
CA LEU A 120 6.62 5.07 22.71
C LEU A 120 5.45 4.85 23.66
N GLN A 121 4.66 3.80 23.44
CA GLN A 121 3.45 3.54 24.21
C GLN A 121 3.37 2.08 24.67
N GLN A 122 2.60 1.84 25.74
CA GLN A 122 2.20 0.53 26.21
C GLN A 122 0.67 0.50 26.29
N GLY A 123 0.02 -0.21 25.36
CA GLY A 123 -1.43 -0.07 25.17
C GLY A 123 -1.80 1.39 24.90
N ASP A 124 -2.70 1.95 25.71
CA ASP A 124 -3.13 3.36 25.64
C ASP A 124 -2.24 4.31 26.45
N LYS A 125 -1.24 3.80 27.19
CA LYS A 125 -0.36 4.61 28.02
C LYS A 125 0.83 5.12 27.22
N LEU A 126 0.95 6.43 27.07
CA LEU A 126 2.14 7.08 26.53
C LEU A 126 3.29 7.01 27.54
N LEU A 127 4.43 6.45 27.13
CA LEU A 127 5.65 6.34 27.94
C LEU A 127 6.66 7.43 27.60
N ALA A 128 6.85 7.73 26.32
CA ALA A 128 7.73 8.79 25.85
C ALA A 128 7.28 9.35 24.50
N ILE A 129 7.64 10.60 24.21
CA ILE A 129 7.31 11.29 22.96
C ILE A 129 8.44 12.27 22.57
N ASN A 130 8.63 12.56 21.28
CA ASN A 130 9.48 13.68 20.89
C ASN A 130 8.77 15.00 21.20
N ASP A 131 9.45 15.92 21.89
CA ASP A 131 8.90 17.22 22.25
C ASP A 131 9.43 18.36 21.37
N THR A 132 10.40 18.06 20.51
CA THR A 132 10.90 18.94 19.48
C THR A 132 10.37 18.51 18.12
N ARG A 133 10.04 19.50 17.27
CA ARG A 133 9.62 19.25 15.90
C ARG A 133 10.83 18.84 15.05
N THR A 134 10.77 17.64 14.49
CA THR A 134 11.76 17.14 13.52
C THR A 134 11.21 17.32 12.10
N SER A 135 11.52 18.44 11.45
CA SER A 135 11.03 18.73 10.10
C SER A 135 11.83 17.95 9.05
N VAL A 136 11.14 17.30 8.12
CA VAL A 136 11.73 16.48 7.05
C VAL A 136 10.99 16.71 5.74
N LEU A 137 11.63 16.39 4.61
CA LEU A 137 11.05 16.44 3.27
C LEU A 137 10.44 17.82 2.94
N GLY A 138 9.67 17.90 1.85
CA GLY A 138 8.94 19.11 1.48
C GLY A 138 9.83 20.36 1.45
N ARG A 139 9.40 21.44 2.13
CA ARG A 139 10.16 22.69 2.20
C ARG A 139 11.47 22.61 2.98
N SER A 140 11.64 21.68 3.92
CA SER A 140 12.92 21.55 4.64
C SER A 140 14.01 20.96 3.76
N GLY A 141 13.63 20.10 2.81
CA GLY A 141 14.55 19.37 1.93
C GLY A 141 15.40 18.31 2.64
N GLU A 142 15.16 18.06 3.94
CA GLU A 142 15.91 17.10 4.73
C GLU A 142 15.38 15.68 4.51
N ASN A 143 16.22 14.79 3.96
CA ASN A 143 15.84 13.42 3.59
C ASN A 143 16.49 12.34 4.49
N GLY A 144 17.11 12.75 5.60
CA GLY A 144 17.76 11.88 6.58
C GLY A 144 19.23 11.52 6.28
N PRO A 145 19.85 10.66 7.11
CA PRO A 145 19.27 10.03 8.30
C PRO A 145 18.95 11.04 9.41
N VAL A 146 17.83 10.85 10.09
CA VAL A 146 17.40 11.75 11.19
C VAL A 146 17.58 11.10 12.55
N SER A 147 18.03 11.86 13.55
CA SER A 147 18.13 11.40 14.94
C SER A 147 17.09 12.10 15.79
N ILE A 148 16.28 11.34 16.53
CA ILE A 148 15.18 11.86 17.32
C ILE A 148 15.34 11.45 18.78
N THR A 149 15.26 12.40 19.70
CA THR A 149 15.30 12.11 21.15
C THR A 149 13.90 12.22 21.74
N LEU A 150 13.45 11.18 22.43
CA LEU A 150 12.19 11.18 23.16
C LEU A 150 12.39 11.65 24.59
N LYS A 151 11.38 12.32 25.12
CA LYS A 151 11.24 12.61 26.56
C LYS A 151 10.21 11.70 27.17
N ALA A 152 10.55 11.12 28.32
CA ALA A 152 9.60 10.35 29.11
C ALA A 152 8.45 11.25 29.60
N VAL A 153 7.24 10.70 29.57
CA VAL A 153 6.06 11.33 30.16
C VAL A 153 6.02 10.96 31.65
N PRO A 154 5.87 11.94 32.56
CA PRO A 154 5.79 11.69 34.00
C PRO A 154 4.54 10.91 34.42
#